data_AF-A0A520BLS0-F1
#
_entry.id   AF-A0A520BLS0-F1
#
_cell.length_a   1.000
_cell.length_b   1.000
_cell.length_c   1.000
_cell.angle_alpha   90.00
_cell.angle_beta   90.00
_cell.angle_gamma   90.00
#
_symmetry.space_group_name_H-M   'P 1'
#
loop_
_entity.id
_entity.type
_entity.pdbx_description
1 polymer ?
#
loop_
_entity_poly.entity_id
_entity_poly.type
_entity_poly.pdbx_seq_one_letter_code
_entity_poly.pdbx_strand_id
1 'polypeptide(L)'
;MSQALPAPFPPAPARPGAAVGQARWEGEGRQWRLVLAGDWHDAALPAPPAGMPVADGTQVGFDSTALKHWQPAFAAALWQLLAPLARGGVTVDMAGLPRALQPLLALSLPQPDVAPQRKKVAVADEPAPEPEWRKT
;
A
#
# COMPACT_ATOMS: atom_id res chain seq x y z
N MET A 1 25.78 42.97 -35.88
CA MET A 1 26.02 41.53 -36.04
C MET A 1 25.57 40.84 -34.76
N SER A 2 24.34 40.35 -34.71
CA SER A 2 23.75 39.77 -33.49
C SER A 2 23.89 38.25 -33.53
N GLN A 3 24.72 37.72 -32.63
CA GLN A 3 24.94 36.29 -32.44
C GLN A 3 23.73 35.69 -31.73
N ALA A 4 23.05 34.74 -32.37
CA ALA A 4 21.93 33.99 -31.78
C ALA A 4 22.47 32.94 -30.80
N LEU A 5 22.05 33.00 -29.55
CA LEU A 5 22.30 31.98 -28.52
C LEU A 5 21.60 30.65 -28.92
N PRO A 6 22.25 29.49 -28.81
CA PRO A 6 21.60 28.21 -29.01
C PRO A 6 20.65 27.89 -27.83
N ALA A 7 19.44 27.42 -28.16
CA ALA A 7 18.44 26.97 -27.21
C ALA A 7 18.96 25.79 -26.35
N PRO A 8 18.56 25.68 -25.07
CA PRO A 8 18.86 24.51 -24.27
C PRO A 8 18.18 23.27 -24.88
N PHE A 9 18.97 22.21 -25.04
CA PHE A 9 18.51 20.90 -25.51
C PHE A 9 17.33 20.41 -24.67
N PRO A 10 16.27 19.83 -25.29
CA PRO A 10 15.23 19.14 -24.53
C PRO A 10 15.87 17.94 -23.79
N PRO A 11 15.43 17.61 -22.56
CA PRO A 11 15.86 16.38 -21.91
C PRO A 11 15.42 15.19 -22.77
N ALA A 12 16.37 14.30 -23.09
CA ALA A 12 16.09 13.08 -23.84
C ALA A 12 14.96 12.27 -23.18
N PRO A 13 14.10 11.58 -23.94
CA PRO A 13 13.20 10.58 -23.35
C PRO A 13 14.09 9.52 -22.69
N ALA A 14 13.96 9.38 -21.37
CA ALA A 14 14.67 8.36 -20.62
C ALA A 14 14.43 7.00 -21.30
N ARG A 15 15.52 6.32 -21.68
CA ARG A 15 15.46 4.91 -22.09
C ARG A 15 14.68 4.15 -21.00
N PRO A 16 13.79 3.20 -21.33
CA PRO A 16 13.26 2.29 -20.32
C PRO A 16 14.42 1.38 -19.87
N GLY A 17 15.25 1.89 -18.96
CA GLY A 17 16.10 1.07 -18.11
C GLY A 17 15.20 0.12 -17.35
N ALA A 18 15.69 -1.11 -17.13
CA ALA A 18 15.01 -2.16 -16.37
C ALA A 18 14.07 -1.56 -15.31
N ALA A 19 12.77 -1.85 -15.40
CA ALA A 19 11.74 -1.14 -14.66
C ALA A 19 11.94 -1.28 -13.13
N VAL A 20 12.79 -0.40 -12.60
CA VAL A 20 13.09 -0.29 -11.18
C VAL A 20 11.77 -0.01 -10.48
N GLY A 21 11.57 -0.63 -9.32
CA GLY A 21 10.40 -0.40 -8.48
C GLY A 21 10.10 1.10 -8.37
N GLN A 22 8.90 1.49 -8.80
CA GLN A 22 8.41 2.86 -8.73
C GLN A 22 7.38 2.98 -7.62
N ALA A 23 7.56 3.96 -6.75
CA ALA A 23 6.60 4.30 -5.70
C ALA A 23 6.22 5.77 -5.82
N ARG A 24 4.94 6.05 -5.68
CA ARG A 24 4.43 7.41 -5.60
C ARG A 24 3.29 7.51 -4.60
N TRP A 25 3.26 8.62 -3.89
CA TRP A 25 2.12 9.00 -3.06
C TRP A 25 1.10 9.70 -3.94
N GLU A 26 -0.12 9.19 -3.94
CA GLU A 26 -1.28 9.80 -4.59
C GLU A 26 -2.36 10.01 -3.53
N GLY A 27 -2.87 11.23 -3.41
CA GLY A 27 -3.86 11.54 -2.40
C GLY A 27 -3.93 13.02 -2.09
N GLU A 28 -4.98 13.40 -1.38
CA GLU A 28 -5.19 14.77 -0.95
C GLU A 28 -5.91 14.77 0.42
N GLY A 29 -5.53 15.70 1.28
CA GLY A 29 -6.14 15.88 2.60
C GLY A 29 -5.94 14.67 3.51
N ARG A 30 -7.02 13.93 3.78
CA ARG A 30 -7.06 12.80 4.72
C ARG A 30 -7.04 11.44 4.05
N GLN A 31 -7.01 11.37 2.71
CA GLN A 31 -6.97 10.11 1.98
C GLN A 31 -5.72 10.07 1.12
N TRP A 32 -4.81 9.18 1.50
CA TRP A 32 -3.54 8.94 0.83
C TRP A 32 -3.50 7.51 0.32
N ARG A 33 -2.79 7.31 -0.78
CA ARG A 33 -2.56 6.01 -1.41
C ARG A 33 -1.11 5.93 -1.84
N LEU A 34 -0.44 4.87 -1.44
CA LEU A 34 0.90 4.56 -1.92
C LEU A 34 0.79 3.60 -3.11
N VAL A 35 1.08 4.09 -4.32
CA VAL A 35 1.09 3.28 -5.53
C VAL A 35 2.48 2.70 -5.74
N LEU A 36 2.53 1.38 -5.87
CA LEU A 36 3.72 0.54 -5.98
C LEU A 36 3.66 -0.20 -7.31
N ALA A 37 4.66 0.03 -8.16
CA ALA A 37 4.75 -0.57 -9.50
C ALA A 37 6.14 -1.13 -9.76
N GLY A 38 6.24 -2.12 -10.65
CA GLY A 38 7.50 -2.66 -11.15
C GLY A 38 8.16 -3.67 -10.21
N ASP A 39 9.48 -3.76 -10.32
CA ASP A 39 10.30 -4.76 -9.63
C ASP A 39 11.11 -4.14 -8.49
N TRP A 40 10.69 -4.47 -7.26
CA TRP A 40 11.22 -3.93 -6.02
C TRP A 40 12.31 -4.84 -5.43
N HIS A 41 13.53 -4.61 -5.89
CA HIS A 41 14.73 -5.26 -5.34
C HIS A 41 15.41 -4.42 -4.26
N ASP A 42 15.22 -3.09 -4.30
CA ASP A 42 15.79 -2.13 -3.36
C ASP A 42 14.72 -1.58 -2.39
N ALA A 43 15.16 -1.11 -1.23
CA ALA A 43 14.31 -0.63 -0.14
C ALA A 43 13.98 0.88 -0.22
N ALA A 44 14.33 1.58 -1.30
CA ALA A 44 14.12 3.02 -1.42
C ALA A 44 12.64 3.41 -1.67
N LEU A 45 11.88 3.59 -0.59
CA LEU A 45 10.53 4.17 -0.64
C LEU A 45 10.56 5.70 -0.48
N PRO A 46 9.71 6.45 -1.19
CA PRO A 46 9.60 7.89 -1.03
C PRO A 46 9.03 8.22 0.36
N ALA A 47 9.66 9.19 1.03
CA ALA A 47 9.15 9.73 2.29
C ALA A 47 7.69 10.21 2.13
N PRO A 48 6.86 10.10 3.18
CA PRO A 48 5.50 10.62 3.13
C PRO A 48 5.52 12.13 2.87
N PRO A 49 4.54 12.64 2.10
CA PRO A 49 4.49 14.07 1.77
C PRO A 49 4.31 14.90 3.05
N ALA A 50 5.10 15.97 3.20
CA ALA A 50 5.10 16.82 4.40
C ALA A 50 3.74 17.47 4.70
N GLY A 51 2.83 17.52 3.72
CA GLY A 51 1.45 17.99 3.89
C GLY A 51 0.47 16.92 4.38
N MET A 52 0.92 15.69 4.66
CA MET A 52 0.06 14.63 5.16
C MET A 52 -0.24 14.84 6.66
N PRO A 53 -1.49 15.08 7.04
CA PRO A 53 -1.85 15.19 8.45
C PRO A 53 -1.73 13.81 9.11
N VAL A 54 -0.81 13.68 10.08
CA VAL A 54 -0.71 12.48 10.91
C VAL A 54 -1.67 12.67 12.09
N ALA A 55 -2.94 12.37 11.85
CA ALA A 55 -4.03 12.54 12.81
C ALA A 55 -5.12 11.47 12.62
N ASP A 56 -5.90 11.25 13.67
CA ASP A 56 -7.05 10.34 13.66
C ASP A 56 -8.03 10.68 12.52
N GLY A 57 -8.38 9.66 11.74
CA GLY A 57 -9.23 9.78 10.55
C GLY A 57 -8.49 10.03 9.23
N THR A 58 -7.15 10.07 9.25
CA THR A 58 -6.35 9.99 8.02
C THR A 58 -6.19 8.54 7.61
N GLN A 59 -6.45 8.23 6.34
CA GLN A 59 -6.38 6.88 5.79
C GLN A 59 -5.28 6.78 4.74
N VAL A 60 -4.46 5.73 4.83
CA VAL A 60 -3.45 5.35 3.84
C VAL A 60 -3.84 4.01 3.23
N GLY A 61 -4.17 4.00 1.95
CA GLY A 61 -4.29 2.78 1.16
C GLY A 61 -3.01 2.46 0.39
N PHE A 62 -2.98 1.28 -0.22
CA PHE A 62 -1.92 0.89 -1.15
C PHE A 62 -2.51 0.50 -2.48
N ASP A 63 -1.75 0.67 -3.54
CA ASP A 63 -2.03 0.07 -4.83
C ASP A 63 -0.79 -0.71 -5.25
N SER A 64 -0.89 -2.03 -5.21
CA SER A 64 0.18 -2.93 -5.67
C SER A 64 -0.21 -3.65 -6.97
N THR A 65 -1.17 -3.12 -7.73
CA THR A 65 -1.69 -3.79 -8.93
C THR A 65 -0.63 -3.94 -10.03
N ALA A 66 0.32 -3.01 -10.08
CA ALA A 66 1.44 -3.01 -11.01
C ALA A 66 2.73 -3.60 -10.40
N LEU A 67 2.67 -4.13 -9.17
CA LEU A 67 3.82 -4.74 -8.49
C LEU A 67 4.07 -6.14 -9.06
N LYS A 68 5.30 -6.40 -9.51
CA LYS A 68 5.69 -7.70 -10.08
C LYS A 68 6.47 -8.55 -9.10
N HIS A 69 7.69 -8.12 -8.77
CA HIS A 69 8.54 -8.77 -7.78
C HIS A 69 8.83 -7.81 -6.62
N TRP A 70 8.97 -8.37 -5.42
CA TRP A 70 9.37 -7.65 -4.23
C TRP A 70 10.23 -8.56 -3.35
N GLN A 71 11.20 -7.98 -2.65
CA GLN A 71 12.11 -8.70 -1.75
C GLN A 71 11.71 -8.50 -0.27
N PRO A 72 12.14 -9.39 0.65
CA PRO A 72 11.84 -9.23 2.08
C PRO A 72 12.32 -7.89 2.67
N ALA A 73 13.44 -7.35 2.17
CA ALA A 73 13.95 -6.03 2.56
C ALA A 73 12.95 -4.90 2.28
N PHE A 74 12.14 -5.02 1.22
CA PHE A 74 11.08 -4.07 0.90
C PHE A 74 9.99 -4.05 1.99
N ALA A 75 9.63 -5.20 2.57
CA ALA A 75 8.67 -5.27 3.66
C ALA A 75 9.14 -4.48 4.89
N ALA A 76 10.43 -4.57 5.22
CA ALA A 76 11.03 -3.82 6.31
C ALA A 76 11.04 -2.31 6.03
N ALA A 77 11.36 -1.89 4.81
CA ALA A 77 11.32 -0.49 4.39
C ALA A 77 9.90 0.09 4.47
N LEU A 78 8.92 -0.69 4.00
CA LEU A 78 7.52 -0.32 4.07
C LEU A 78 7.06 -0.19 5.52
N TRP A 79 7.51 -1.08 6.40
CA TRP A 79 7.28 -0.96 7.84
C TRP A 79 7.91 0.29 8.44
N GLN A 80 9.16 0.62 8.13
CA GLN A 80 9.84 1.83 8.63
C GLN A 80 9.07 3.10 8.26
N LEU A 81 8.48 3.13 7.07
CA LEU A 81 7.65 4.23 6.62
C LEU A 81 6.31 4.29 7.37
N LEU A 82 5.66 3.14 7.57
CA LEU A 82 4.31 3.07 8.12
C LEU A 82 4.26 3.11 9.65
N ALA A 83 5.29 2.63 10.35
CA ALA A 83 5.36 2.60 11.81
C ALA A 83 5.10 3.98 12.46
N PRO A 84 5.74 5.09 12.05
CA PRO A 84 5.44 6.40 12.62
C PRO A 84 4.02 6.90 12.27
N LEU A 85 3.50 6.56 11.09
CA LEU A 85 2.15 6.95 10.67
C LEU A 85 1.07 6.23 11.49
N ALA A 86 1.20 4.91 11.63
CA ALA A 86 0.30 4.09 12.45
C ALA A 86 0.33 4.50 13.93
N ARG A 87 1.53 4.84 14.46
CA ARG A 87 1.67 5.38 15.82
C ARG A 87 0.97 6.73 16.01
N GLY A 88 0.84 7.50 14.95
CA GLY A 88 0.18 8.80 14.95
C GLY A 88 -1.33 8.75 14.69
N GLY A 89 -1.97 7.58 14.74
CA GLY A 89 -3.42 7.43 14.58
C GLY A 89 -3.91 7.32 13.14
N VAL A 90 -2.99 7.19 12.17
CA VAL A 90 -3.35 6.99 10.75
C VAL A 90 -3.89 5.57 10.54
N THR A 91 -5.05 5.46 9.89
CA THR A 91 -5.65 4.19 9.50
C THR A 91 -4.96 3.66 8.25
N VAL A 92 -4.33 2.49 8.35
CA VAL A 92 -3.63 1.86 7.22
C VAL A 92 -4.53 0.77 6.63
N ASP A 93 -5.02 0.99 5.41
CA ASP A 93 -5.81 0.01 4.66
C ASP A 93 -4.89 -0.97 3.93
N MET A 94 -4.89 -2.22 4.37
CA MET A 94 -4.03 -3.28 3.84
C MET A 94 -4.64 -4.00 2.62
N ALA A 95 -5.86 -3.64 2.20
CA ALA A 95 -6.60 -4.36 1.17
C ALA A 95 -5.89 -4.35 -0.20
N GLY A 96 -5.17 -3.26 -0.50
CA GLY A 96 -4.41 -3.10 -1.74
C GLY A 96 -2.97 -3.63 -1.72
N LEU A 97 -2.55 -4.30 -0.64
CA LEU A 97 -1.23 -4.93 -0.56
C LEU A 97 -1.24 -6.41 -1.00
N PRO A 98 -0.09 -6.94 -1.46
CA PRO A 98 0.04 -8.36 -1.75
C PRO A 98 -0.23 -9.18 -0.49
N ARG A 99 -0.94 -10.29 -0.65
CA ARG A 99 -1.37 -11.15 0.48
C ARG A 99 -0.21 -11.69 1.32
N ALA A 100 0.97 -11.83 0.73
CA ALA A 100 2.19 -12.24 1.42
C ALA A 100 2.82 -11.12 2.27
N LEU A 101 2.56 -9.85 1.95
CA LEU A 101 3.03 -8.68 2.72
C LEU A 101 2.11 -8.32 3.88
N GLN A 102 0.80 -8.52 3.71
CA GLN A 102 -0.21 -8.26 4.76
C GLN A 102 0.16 -8.84 6.14
N PRO A 103 0.49 -10.14 6.28
CA PRO A 103 0.81 -10.70 7.60
C PRO A 103 2.13 -10.16 8.16
N LEU A 104 3.14 -9.91 7.31
CA LEU A 104 4.43 -9.36 7.75
C LEU A 104 4.26 -7.96 8.35
N LEU A 105 3.42 -7.13 7.73
CA LEU A 105 3.12 -5.79 8.21
C LEU A 105 2.17 -5.83 9.41
N ALA A 106 1.17 -6.70 9.42
CA ALA A 106 0.25 -6.84 10.55
C ALA A 106 0.96 -7.28 11.84
N LEU A 107 2.00 -8.12 11.74
CA LEU A 107 2.82 -8.53 12.88
C LEU A 107 3.75 -7.42 13.38
N SER A 108 4.16 -6.50 12.50
CA SER A 108 5.19 -5.51 12.79
C SER A 108 4.61 -4.14 13.16
N LEU A 109 3.46 -3.77 12.57
CA LEU A 109 2.82 -2.49 12.85
C LEU A 109 2.15 -2.53 14.22
N PRO A 110 2.28 -1.48 15.04
CA PRO A 110 1.46 -1.34 16.22
C PRO A 110 0.02 -1.30 15.73
N GLN A 111 -0.75 -2.34 16.08
CA GLN A 111 -2.14 -2.40 15.64
C GLN A 111 -2.82 -1.14 16.18
N PRO A 112 -3.37 -0.27 15.31
CA PRO A 112 -4.33 0.70 15.81
C PRO A 112 -5.41 -0.14 16.51
N ASP A 113 -5.87 0.32 17.66
CA ASP A 113 -6.95 -0.30 18.43
C ASP A 113 -8.27 -0.19 17.64
N VAL A 114 -8.31 -0.78 16.45
CA VAL A 114 -9.52 -1.03 15.70
C VAL A 114 -10.06 -2.31 16.29
N ALA A 115 -10.97 -2.13 17.23
CA ALA A 115 -11.98 -3.11 17.60
C ALA A 115 -12.36 -3.91 16.33
N PRO A 116 -12.31 -5.25 16.38
CA PRO A 116 -12.51 -6.07 15.22
C PRO A 116 -13.87 -5.70 14.63
N GLN A 117 -13.89 -5.01 13.49
CA GLN A 117 -15.03 -5.05 12.61
C GLN A 117 -15.11 -6.51 12.15
N ARG A 118 -15.79 -7.30 12.98
CA ARG A 118 -16.48 -8.52 12.58
C ARG A 118 -17.03 -8.21 11.22
N LYS A 119 -16.38 -8.76 10.19
CA LYS A 119 -17.08 -9.15 8.99
C LYS A 119 -18.36 -9.77 9.51
N LYS A 120 -19.48 -9.07 9.32
CA LYS A 120 -20.76 -9.70 9.09
C LYS A 120 -20.53 -10.56 7.85
N VAL A 121 -19.87 -11.69 8.06
CA VAL A 121 -20.21 -12.91 7.40
C VAL A 121 -21.67 -13.07 7.84
N ALA A 122 -22.58 -12.64 6.98
CA ALA A 122 -23.87 -13.26 6.89
C ALA A 122 -23.60 -14.71 6.46
N VAL A 123 -23.06 -15.51 7.39
CA VAL A 123 -23.45 -16.90 7.49
C VAL A 123 -24.84 -16.75 8.05
N ALA A 124 -25.79 -16.81 7.13
CA ALA A 124 -27.13 -17.20 7.47
C ALA A 124 -26.99 -18.34 8.49
N ASP A 125 -27.66 -18.14 9.61
CA ASP A 125 -28.11 -19.18 10.48
C ASP A 125 -28.80 -20.24 9.59
N GLU A 126 -28.00 -21.17 9.09
CA GLU A 126 -28.44 -22.46 8.58
C GLU A 126 -28.19 -23.40 9.76
N PRO A 127 -29.14 -23.54 10.69
CA PRO A 127 -29.10 -24.65 11.60
C PRO A 127 -29.17 -25.88 10.71
N ALA A 128 -28.14 -26.72 10.74
CA ALA A 128 -28.26 -28.07 10.25
C ALA A 128 -29.43 -28.77 10.99
N PRO A 129 -30.31 -29.48 10.28
CA PRO A 129 -30.86 -30.70 10.82
C PRO A 129 -30.52 -31.89 9.90
N GLU A 130 -29.80 -32.83 10.49
CA GLU A 130 -29.89 -34.29 10.35
C GLU A 130 -30.35 -34.90 8.99
N PRO A 131 -29.54 -35.77 8.35
CA PRO A 131 -30.02 -36.64 7.29
C PRO A 131 -30.82 -37.81 7.89
N GLU A 132 -32.06 -37.58 8.34
CA GLU A 132 -33.01 -38.64 8.70
C GLU A 132 -34.01 -38.92 7.56
N TRP A 133 -33.54 -39.48 6.45
CA TRP A 133 -34.45 -40.13 5.47
C TRP A 133 -33.94 -41.54 5.17
N ARG A 134 -33.85 -42.36 6.23
CA ARG A 134 -34.16 -43.79 6.13
C ARG A 134 -35.67 -43.94 5.98
N LYS A 135 -36.16 -44.11 4.76
CA LYS A 135 -37.33 -44.93 4.37
C LYS A 135 -37.81 -44.47 3.00
N THR A 136 -37.69 -45.32 1.99
CA THR A 136 -38.81 -46.09 1.44
C THR A 136 -38.23 -47.28 0.68
#